data_AF-A0A7C4EA52-F1
#
_entry.id   AF-A0A7C4EA52-F1
#
_cell.length_a   1.000
_cell.length_b   1.000
_cell.length_c   1.000
_cell.angle_alpha   90.00
_cell.angle_beta   90.00
_cell.angle_gamma   90.00
#
_symmetry.space_group_name_H-M   'P 1'
#
loop_
_entity.id
_entity.type
_entity.pdbx_description
1 polymer ?
#
loop_
_entity_poly.entity_id
_entity_poly.type
_entity_poly.pdbx_seq_one_letter_code
_entity_poly.pdbx_strand_id
1 'polypeptide(L)' 'MDDLENAVRARRRRWLVTGVAGFIGSHLLEALLRLEQDVVGLDNFATGHRHNLDEVR' A
#
# COMPACT_ATOMS: atom_id res chain seq x y z
N MET A 1 -0.44 -1.17 -18.66
CA MET A 1 -0.53 -1.27 -17.19
C MET A 1 0.54 -2.23 -16.70
N ASP A 2 0.68 -3.37 -17.37
CA ASP A 2 1.69 -4.41 -17.15
C ASP A 2 3.15 -3.90 -17.08
N ASP A 3 3.56 -2.93 -17.91
CA ASP A 3 4.95 -2.44 -17.92
C ASP A 3 5.37 -1.78 -16.59
N LEU A 4 4.47 -1.01 -15.97
CA LEU A 4 4.76 -0.34 -14.70
C LEU A 4 4.84 -1.35 -13.56
N GLU A 5 3.89 -2.28 -13.50
CA GLU A 5 3.87 -3.34 -12.48
C GLU A 5 5.10 -4.24 -12.61
N ASN A 6 5.50 -4.60 -13.83
CA ASN A 6 6.72 -5.35 -14.09
C ASN A 6 7.97 -4.58 -13.62
N ALA A 7 8.06 -3.27 -13.91
CA ALA A 7 9.18 -2.45 -13.45
C ALA A 7 9.25 -2.35 -11.92
N VAL A 8 8.10 -2.22 -11.25
CA VAL A 8 8.01 -2.16 -9.78
C VAL A 8 8.37 -3.52 -9.17
N ARG A 9 7.83 -4.62 -9.68
CA ARG A 9 8.13 -5.98 -9.21
C ARG A 9 9.59 -6.36 -9.43
N ALA A 10 10.18 -5.98 -10.57
CA ALA A 10 11.58 -6.28 -10.89
C ALA A 10 12.58 -5.67 -9.89
N ARG A 11 12.16 -4.66 -9.12
CA ARG A 11 13.03 -4.04 -8.12
C ARG A 11 12.28 -3.68 -6.84
N ARG A 12 12.45 -4.53 -5.84
CA ARG A 12 11.99 -4.29 -4.46
C ARG A 12 12.55 -2.97 -3.90
N ARG A 13 11.66 -2.08 -3.46
CA ARG A 13 11.97 -0.83 -2.75
C ARG A 13 11.22 -0.77 -1.43
N ARG A 14 11.61 0.21 -0.60
CA ARG A 14 10.89 0.59 0.63
C ARG A 14 10.04 1.83 0.37
N TRP A 15 8.73 1.71 0.60
CA TRP A 15 7.73 2.73 0.36
C TRP A 15 7.16 3.24 1.68
N LEU A 16 6.87 4.55 1.77
CA LEU A 16 6.10 5.14 2.85
C LEU A 16 4.73 5.53 2.30
N VAL A 17 3.66 4.98 2.86
CA VAL A 17 2.29 5.36 2.51
C VAL A 17 1.70 6.13 3.69
N THR A 18 1.44 7.42 3.50
CA THR A 18 0.71 8.25 4.47
C THR A 18 -0.79 8.16 4.23
N GLY A 19 -1.59 8.25 5.30
CA GLY A 19 -3.04 8.02 5.18
C GLY A 19 -3.37 6.56 4.81
N VAL A 20 -2.53 5.61 5.26
CA VAL A 20 -2.62 4.20 4.83
C VAL A 20 -3.93 3.51 5.24
N ALA A 21 -4.59 3.97 6.31
CA ALA A 21 -5.88 3.45 6.76
C ALA A 21 -7.07 4.14 6.07
N GLY A 22 -6.82 5.09 5.16
CA GLY A 22 -7.83 5.69 4.29
C GLY A 22 -8.16 4.81 3.08
N PHE A 23 -9.18 5.21 2.31
CA PHE A 23 -9.64 4.47 1.12
C PHE A 23 -8.54 4.30 0.07
N ILE A 24 -7.87 5.37 -0.34
CA ILE A 24 -6.82 5.30 -1.36
C ILE A 24 -5.56 4.62 -0.80
N GLY A 25 -5.17 4.97 0.43
CA GLY A 25 -3.95 4.45 1.05
C GLY A 25 -3.96 2.94 1.23
N SER A 26 -5.11 2.36 1.61
CA SER A 26 -5.27 0.91 1.78
C SER A 26 -5.16 0.15 0.45
N HIS A 27 -5.77 0.65 -0.63
CA HIS A 27 -5.65 0.04 -1.96
C HIS A 27 -4.22 0.16 -2.51
N LEU A 28 -3.53 1.28 -2.26
CA LEU A 28 -2.13 1.45 -2.62
C LEU A 28 -1.22 0.50 -1.85
N LEU A 29 -1.47 0.33 -0.55
CA LEU A 29 -0.77 -0.65 0.28
C LEU A 29 -0.96 -2.06 -0.28
N GLU A 30 -2.20 -2.46 -0.57
CA GLU A 30 -2.49 -3.78 -1.14
C GLU A 30 -1.78 -4.01 -2.48
N ALA A 31 -1.84 -3.04 -3.40
CA ALA A 31 -1.17 -3.14 -4.69
C ALA A 31 0.35 -3.28 -4.55
N LEU A 32 0.98 -2.50 -3.67
CA LEU A 32 2.42 -2.57 -3.43
C LEU A 32 2.84 -3.89 -2.79
N LEU A 33 2.06 -4.44 -1.86
CA LEU A 33 2.31 -5.75 -1.25
C LEU A 33 2.18 -6.88 -2.26
N ARG A 34 1.17 -6.87 -3.14
CA ARG A 34 1.01 -7.82 -4.25
C ARG A 34 2.17 -7.77 -5.26
N LEU A 35 2.89 -6.65 -5.31
CA LEU A 35 4.10 -6.43 -6.10
C LEU A 35 5.39 -6.70 -5.31
N GLU A 36 5.30 -7.38 -4.16
CA GLU A 36 6.42 -7.83 -3.31
C GLU A 36 7.29 -6.70 -2.73
N GLN A 37 6.72 -5.49 -2.61
CA GLN A 37 7.43 -4.33 -2.08
C GLN A 37 7.49 -4.33 -0.53
N ASP A 38 8.49 -3.64 0.03
CA ASP A 38 8.48 -3.27 1.45
C ASP A 38 7.66 -2.00 1.65
N VAL A 39 6.67 -2.01 2.54
CA VAL A 39 5.83 -0.84 2.78
C VAL A 39 5.78 -0.51 4.27
N VAL A 40 5.98 0.76 4.61
CA VAL A 40 5.72 1.33 5.92
C VAL A 40 4.48 2.22 5.80
N GLY A 41 3.45 1.93 6.58
CA GLY A 41 2.23 2.73 6.63
C GLY A 41 2.25 3.73 7.78
N LEU A 42 1.76 4.95 7.56
CA LEU A 42 1.58 5.98 8.59
C LEU A 42 0.16 6.55 8.50
N ASP A 43 -0.59 6.51 9.60
CA ASP A 43 -1.93 7.06 9.69
C ASP A 43 -2.23 7.53 11.12
N ASN A 44 -3.08 8.54 11.26
CA ASN A 44 -3.54 9.07 12.55
C ASN A 44 -5.02 8.72 12.85
N PHE A 45 -5.69 7.97 11.98
CA PHE A 45 -7.09 7.56 12.04
C PHE A 45 -8.10 8.71 12.14
N ALA A 46 -7.78 9.90 11.63
CA ALA A 46 -8.72 11.02 11.65
C ALA A 46 -9.98 10.75 10.82
N THR A 47 -9.81 10.15 9.64
CA THR A 47 -10.90 9.66 8.76
C THR A 47 -10.67 8.23 8.27
N GLY A 48 -9.48 7.67 8.51
CA GLY A 48 -9.16 6.29 8.20
C GLY A 48 -9.85 5.32 9.16
N HIS A 49 -10.12 4.11 8.68
CA HIS A 49 -10.75 3.06 9.47
C HIS A 49 -9.89 1.81 9.50
N ARG A 50 -9.79 1.15 10.66
CA ARG A 50 -9.02 -0.09 10.83
C ARG A 50 -9.49 -1.20 9.87
N HIS A 51 -10.79 -1.25 9.54
CA HIS A 51 -11.32 -2.21 8.58
C HIS A 51 -10.70 -2.11 7.19
N ASN A 52 -10.22 -0.92 6.77
CA ASN A 52 -9.52 -0.76 5.49
C ASN A 52 -8.16 -1.48 5.46
N LEU A 53 -7.61 -1.84 6.62
CA LEU A 53 -6.38 -2.62 6.74
C LEU A 53 -6.66 -4.10 6.98
N ASP A 54 -7.85 -4.46 7.49
CA ASP A 54 -8.23 -5.85 7.75
C ASP A 54 -8.37 -6.67 6.44
N GLU A 55 -8.62 -5.99 5.33
CA GLU A 55 -8.69 -6.58 3.99
C GLU A 55 -7.30 -6.82 3.36
N VAL A 56 -6.25 -6.20 3.91
CA VAL A 56 -4.89 -6.31 3.41
C VAL A 56 -4.21 -7.53 4.07
N ARG A 57 -3.88 -8.55 3.28
CA ARG A 57 -3.21 -9.79 3.72
C ARG A 57 -1.85 -10.00 3.07
#